data_AF-A0A2A2S0I0-F1
#
_entry.id   AF-A0A2A2S0I0-F1
#
_cell.length_a   1.000
_cell.length_b   1.000
_cell.length_c   1.000
_cell.angle_alpha   90.00
_cell.angle_beta   90.00
_cell.angle_gamma   90.00
#
_symmetry.space_group_name_H-M   'P 1'
#
loop_
_entity.id
_entity.type
_entity.pdbx_description
1 polymer ?
#
loop_
_entity_poly.entity_id
_entity_poly.type
_entity_poly.pdbx_seq_one_letter_code
_entity_poly.pdbx_strand_id
1 'polypeptide(L)' 'MLTLYDFNVLPEDEKADAVWSGTFLADREENDLKVQLYSVSCFYVEVYYDPVANKILRFRAFSSRDLLTPYLAQIKLI' A
#
# COMPACT_ATOMS: atom_id res chain seq x y z
N MET A 1 3.00 2.38 18.55
CA MET A 1 3.41 1.68 17.31
C MET A 1 2.12 1.38 16.56
N LEU A 2 1.95 1.88 15.34
CA LEU A 2 0.74 1.60 14.57
C LEU A 2 0.77 0.13 14.13
N THR A 3 -0.25 -0.65 14.50
CA THR A 3 -0.37 -2.04 14.05
C THR A 3 -1.28 -2.13 12.84
N LEU A 4 -1.22 -3.27 12.13
CA LEU A 4 -2.14 -3.55 11.02
C LEU A 4 -3.61 -3.51 11.47
N TYR A 5 -3.90 -3.93 12.71
CA TYR A 5 -5.25 -3.89 13.25
C TYR A 5 -5.72 -2.46 13.48
N ASP A 6 -4.86 -1.62 14.06
CA ASP A 6 -5.13 -0.19 14.24
C ASP A 6 -5.37 0.48 12.89
N PHE A 7 -4.51 0.21 11.90
CA PHE A 7 -4.66 0.77 10.56
C PHE A 7 -6.00 0.41 9.91
N ASN A 8 -6.47 -0.83 10.07
CA ASN A 8 -7.74 -1.26 9.46
C ASN A 8 -8.96 -0.54 10.04
N VAL A 9 -8.93 -0.13 11.31
CA VAL A 9 -10.03 0.60 11.95
C VAL A 9 -9.99 2.12 11.72
N LEU A 10 -8.90 2.66 11.17
CA LEU A 10 -8.80 4.08 10.86
C LEU A 10 -9.78 4.51 9.76
N PRO A 11 -10.25 5.76 9.79
CA PRO A 11 -10.96 6.37 8.67
C PRO A 11 -10.06 6.48 7.43
N GLU A 12 -10.65 6.60 6.25
CA GLU A 12 -9.90 6.62 4.98
C GLU A 12 -8.90 7.78 4.89
N ASP A 13 -9.25 8.95 5.43
CA ASP A 13 -8.35 10.11 5.46
C ASP A 13 -7.09 9.85 6.31
N GLU A 14 -7.24 9.23 7.49
CA GLU A 14 -6.12 8.86 8.34
C GLU A 14 -5.31 7.70 7.76
N LYS A 15 -5.96 6.76 7.06
CA LYS A 15 -5.27 5.71 6.30
C LYS A 15 -4.39 6.32 5.22
N ALA A 16 -4.91 7.30 4.47
CA ALA A 16 -4.15 7.99 3.44
C ALA A 16 -2.94 8.71 4.04
N ASP A 17 -3.11 9.42 5.16
CA ASP A 17 -2.02 10.13 5.85
C ASP A 17 -0.94 9.16 6.39
N ALA A 18 -1.37 8.06 7.01
CA ALA A 18 -0.47 7.00 7.48
C ALA A 18 0.32 6.33 6.34
N VAL A 19 -0.30 6.17 5.16
CA VAL A 19 0.38 5.67 3.97
C VAL A 19 1.36 6.69 3.41
N TRP A 20 0.96 7.97 3.32
CA TRP A 20 1.79 9.06 2.82
C TRP A 20 3.01 9.34 3.69
N SER A 21 2.89 9.12 5.01
CA SER A 21 4.02 9.17 5.94
C SER A 21 4.92 7.92 5.89
N GLY A 22 4.48 6.86 5.20
CA GLY A 22 5.25 5.65 4.96
C GLY A 22 6.33 5.81 3.89
N THR A 23 7.06 4.72 3.65
CA THR A 23 8.06 4.65 2.57
C THR A 23 7.45 4.00 1.34
N PHE A 24 7.42 4.70 0.21
CA PHE A 24 7.05 4.10 -1.06
C PHE A 24 8.09 3.05 -1.47
N LEU A 25 7.63 1.84 -1.79
CA LEU A 25 8.50 0.73 -2.19
C LEU A 25 8.46 0.46 -3.68
N ALA A 26 7.26 0.37 -4.25
CA ALA A 26 7.03 0.02 -5.64
C ALA A 26 5.59 0.33 -6.04
N ASP A 27 5.31 0.40 -7.34
CA ASP A 27 3.96 0.40 -7.87
C ASP A 27 3.83 -0.60 -9.01
N ARG A 28 2.64 -1.19 -9.14
CA ARG A 28 2.29 -2.04 -10.27
C ARG A 28 1.01 -1.55 -10.91
N GLU A 29 0.88 -1.79 -12.20
CA GLU A 29 -0.36 -1.57 -12.92
C GLU A 29 -1.11 -2.90 -13.02
N GLU A 30 -2.37 -2.92 -12.61
CA GLU A 30 -3.22 -4.11 -12.58
C GLU A 30 -4.62 -3.73 -13.08
N ASN A 31 -5.00 -4.24 -14.25
CA ASN A 31 -6.32 -3.98 -14.86
C ASN A 31 -6.69 -2.48 -14.92
N ASP A 32 -5.80 -1.64 -15.46
CA ASP A 32 -5.94 -0.18 -15.54
C ASP A 32 -5.95 0.55 -14.17
N LEU A 33 -5.75 -0.18 -13.06
CA LEU A 33 -5.56 0.40 -11.74
C LEU A 33 -4.07 0.48 -11.40
N LYS A 34 -3.67 1.55 -10.72
CA LYS A 34 -2.35 1.63 -10.10
C LYS A 34 -2.42 1.09 -8.69
N VAL A 35 -1.61 0.08 -8.41
CA VAL A 35 -1.46 -0.50 -7.08
C VAL A 35 -0.11 -0.10 -6.52
N GLN A 36 -0.12 0.88 -5.64
CA GLN A 36 1.09 1.41 -5.02
C GLN A 36 1.34 0.73 -3.68
N LEU A 37 2.57 0.27 -3.46
CA LEU A 37 2.99 -0.41 -2.26
C LEU A 37 3.81 0.54 -1.37
N TYR A 38 3.36 0.68 -0.13
CA TYR A 38 4.04 1.47 0.89
C TYR A 38 4.40 0.59 2.09
N SER A 39 5.55 0.89 2.71
CA SER A 39 5.93 0.36 4.02
C SER A 39 5.56 1.36 5.10
N VAL A 40 4.66 0.98 5.99
CA VAL A 40 4.20 1.81 7.11
C VAL A 40 4.58 1.10 8.40
N SER A 41 5.54 1.66 9.14
CA SER A 41 6.06 1.08 10.38
C SER A 41 6.53 -0.38 10.23
N CYS A 42 5.71 -1.35 10.66
CA CYS A 42 6.05 -2.79 10.69
C CYS A 42 5.19 -3.63 9.73
N PHE A 43 4.45 -2.99 8.83
CA PHE A 43 3.60 -3.64 7.84
C PHE A 43 3.65 -2.92 6.50
N TYR A 44 2.95 -3.48 5.52
CA TYR A 44 2.86 -2.96 4.16
C TYR A 44 1.42 -2.60 3.83
N VAL A 45 1.23 -1.62 2.96
CA VAL A 45 -0.08 -1.19 2.50
C VAL A 45 -0.07 -1.06 0.97
N GLU A 46 -0.97 -1.79 0.32
CA GLU A 46 -1.32 -1.61 -1.08
C GLU A 46 -2.43 -0.56 -1.19
N VAL A 47 -2.17 0.53 -1.92
CA VAL A 47 -3.17 1.53 -2.31
C VAL A 47 -3.60 1.22 -3.73
N TYR A 48 -4.88 0.90 -3.90
CA TYR A 48 -5.47 0.72 -5.20
C TYR A 48 -6.06 2.05 -5.64
N TYR A 49 -5.40 2.68 -6.61
CA TYR A 49 -5.75 3.96 -7.15
C TYR A 49 -6.24 3.79 -8.59
N ASP A 50 -7.39 4.39 -8.89
CA ASP A 50 -7.93 4.47 -10.24
C ASP A 50 -7.47 5.79 -10.88
N PRO A 51 -6.56 5.74 -11.87
CA PRO A 51 -6.09 6.93 -12.57
C PRO A 51 -7.15 7.57 -13.47
N VAL A 52 -8.18 6.82 -13.90
CA VAL A 52 -9.26 7.31 -14.75
C VAL A 52 -10.27 8.09 -13.91
N ALA A 53 -10.66 7.54 -12.76
CA ALA A 53 -11.57 8.22 -11.82
C ALA A 53 -10.85 9.23 -10.90
N ASN A 54 -9.50 9.22 -10.88
CA ASN A 54 -8.65 9.98 -9.97
C ASN A 54 -9.06 9.77 -8.50
N LYS A 55 -9.26 8.51 -8.11
CA LYS A 55 -9.74 8.12 -6.78
C LYS A 55 -9.03 6.91 -6.24
N ILE A 56 -8.79 6.92 -4.93
CA ILE A 56 -8.39 5.71 -4.22
C ILE A 56 -9.63 4.83 -4.06
N LEU A 57 -9.53 3.59 -4.52
CA LEU A 57 -10.60 2.60 -4.46
C LEU A 57 -10.56 1.81 -3.15
N ARG A 58 -9.36 1.48 -2.65
CA ARG A 58 -9.17 0.72 -1.42
C ARG A 58 -7.74 0.78 -0.91
N PHE A 59 -7.61 0.56 0.39
CA PHE A 59 -6.34 0.28 1.07
C PHE A 59 -6.34 -1.18 1.52
N ARG A 60 -5.23 -1.88 1.28
CA ARG A 60 -5.03 -3.26 1.76
C ARG A 60 -3.75 -3.32 2.56
N ALA A 61 -3.89 -3.38 3.88
CA ALA A 61 -2.77 -3.58 4.79
C ALA A 61 -2.46 -5.08 4.96
N PHE A 62 -1.18 -5.44 4.95
CA PHE A 62 -0.70 -6.80 5.17
C PHE A 62 0.71 -6.81 5.78
N SER A 63 1.05 -7.87 6.50
CA SER A 63 2.40 -8.08 7.06
C SER A 63 3.16 -9.24 6.39
N SER A 64 2.47 -10.05 5.58
CA SER A 64 3.08 -11.20 4.90
C SER A 64 4.01 -10.76 3.77
N ARG A 65 5.22 -11.31 3.76
CA ARG A 65 6.20 -11.09 2.68
C ARG A 65 5.85 -11.85 1.41
N ASP A 66 5.01 -12.88 1.48
CA ASP A 66 4.55 -13.63 0.30
C ASP A 66 3.78 -12.73 -0.68
N LEU A 67 3.06 -11.73 -0.16
CA LEU A 67 2.35 -10.73 -0.97
C LEU A 67 3.29 -9.70 -1.62
N LEU A 68 4.58 -9.68 -1.25
CA LEU A 68 5.61 -8.89 -1.92
C LEU A 68 6.16 -9.60 -3.16
N THR A 69 5.87 -10.89 -3.36
CA THR A 69 6.30 -11.67 -4.55
C THR A 69 6.07 -10.97 -5.89
N PRO A 70 4.89 -10.38 -6.18
CA PRO A 70 4.69 -9.64 -7.43
C PRO A 70 5.55 -8.36 -7.53
N TYR A 71 5.98 -7.80 -6.40
CA TYR A 71 6.83 -6.62 -6.35
C TYR A 71 8.33 -6.94 -6.28
N LEU A 72 8.71 -8.17 -5.92
CA LEU A 72 10.11 -8.61 -5.80
C LEU A 72 10.88 -8.48 -7.11
N ALA A 73 10.22 -8.56 -8.27
CA ALA A 73 10.84 -8.30 -9.56
C ALA A 73 11.24 -6.81 -9.77
N GLN A 74 10.58 -5.89 -9.04
CA GLN A 74 10.79 -4.45 -9.13
C GLN A 74 11.55 -3.89 -7.91
N ILE A 75 11.42 -4.52 -6.75
CA ILE A 75 12.16 -4.17 -5.54
C ILE A 75 13.59 -4.71 -5.71
N LYS A 76 14.51 -3.84 -6.13
CA LYS A 76 15.94 -4.11 -5.98
C LYS A 76 16.27 -4.09 -4.49
N LEU A 77 16.34 -5.26 -3.87
CA LEU A 77 17.08 -5.45 -2.63
C LEU A 77 18.55 -5.13 -2.93
N ILE A 78 18.98 -3.94 -2.51
CA ILE A 78 20.40 -3.55 -2.42
C ILE A 78 21.07 -4.27 -1.26
#